data_AF-A0A2S9FLR8-F1
#
_entry.id   AF-A0A2S9FLR8-F1
#
_cell.length_a   1.000
_cell.length_b   1.000
_cell.length_c   1.000
_cell.angle_alpha   90.00
_cell.angle_beta   90.00
_cell.angle_gamma   90.00
#
_symmetry.space_group_name_H-M   'P 1'
#
loop_
_entity.id
_entity.type
_entity.pdbx_description
1 polymer ?
#
loop_
_entity_poly.entity_id
_entity_poly.type
_entity_poly.pdbx_seq_one_letter_code
_entity_poly.pdbx_strand_id
1 'polypeptide(L)' 'ADALHGIGRTAEAVTLFERLLSLRNDVGLLSEEYDAATGRQLGNTPQAFSMVGLINTARELSGAHTETSASGMAQHLRD' A
#
# COMPACT_ATOMS: atom_id res chain seq x y z
N ALA A 1 -6.29 -2.86 -3.76
CA ALA A 1 -6.32 -3.96 -2.78
C ALA A 1 -6.99 -3.49 -1.48
N ASP A 2 -6.60 -2.35 -0.92
CA ASP A 2 -7.20 -1.78 0.30
C ASP A 2 -8.73 -1.69 0.27
N ALA A 3 -9.30 -1.15 -0.80
CA ALA A 3 -10.76 -1.06 -0.93
C ALA A 3 -11.45 -2.44 -0.93
N LEU A 4 -10.83 -3.47 -1.54
CA LEU A 4 -11.35 -4.84 -1.51
C LEU A 4 -11.27 -5.42 -0.08
N HIS A 5 -10.17 -5.16 0.61
CA HIS A 5 -10.00 -5.60 2.00
C HIS A 5 -11.02 -4.91 2.92
N GLY A 6 -11.20 -3.59 2.79
CA GLY A 6 -12.14 -2.80 3.59
C GLY A 6 -13.62 -3.18 3.41
N ILE A 7 -13.98 -3.82 2.30
CA ILE A 7 -15.34 -4.38 2.08
C ILE A 7 -15.42 -5.88 2.38
N GLY A 8 -14.44 -6.45 3.09
CA GLY A 8 -14.42 -7.86 3.52
C GLY A 8 -14.00 -8.86 2.43
N ARG A 9 -13.58 -8.41 1.25
CA ARG A 9 -13.13 -9.26 0.14
C ARG A 9 -11.61 -9.49 0.21
N THR A 10 -11.15 -10.00 1.35
CA THR A 10 -9.72 -10.15 1.66
C THR A 10 -8.97 -11.05 0.67
N ALA A 11 -9.55 -12.18 0.26
CA ALA A 11 -8.88 -13.08 -0.69
C ALA A 11 -8.59 -12.38 -2.03
N GLU A 12 -9.52 -11.58 -2.53
CA GLU A 12 -9.35 -10.82 -3.76
C GLU A 12 -8.38 -9.65 -3.60
N ALA A 13 -8.36 -9.03 -2.42
CA ALA A 13 -7.37 -8.03 -2.06
C ALA A 13 -5.95 -8.60 -2.10
N VAL A 14 -5.75 -9.81 -1.57
CA VAL A 14 -4.47 -10.53 -1.60
C VAL A 14 -4.06 -10.86 -3.03
N THR A 15 -4.95 -11.46 -3.83
CA THR A 15 -4.65 -11.78 -5.25
C THR A 15 -4.25 -10.53 -6.05
N LEU A 16 -4.94 -9.41 -5.84
CA LEU A 16 -4.59 -8.15 -6.50
C LEU A 16 -3.25 -7.60 -6.02
N PHE A 17 -2.97 -7.71 -4.71
CA PHE A 17 -1.70 -7.28 -4.13
C PHE A 17 -0.52 -8.10 -4.67
N GLU A 18 -0.63 -9.42 -4.73
CA GLU A 18 0.40 -10.29 -5.33
C GLU A 18 0.64 -9.96 -6.80
N ARG A 19 -0.41 -9.66 -7.55
CA ARG A 19 -0.28 -9.20 -8.93
C ARG A 19 0.50 -7.90 -9.02
N LEU A 20 0.24 -6.92 -8.14
CA LEU A 20 1.02 -5.68 -8.09
C LEU A 20 2.49 -5.94 -7.74
N LEU A 21 2.75 -6.85 -6.81
CA LEU A 21 4.11 -7.27 -6.45
C LEU A 21 4.86 -7.92 -7.62
N SER A 22 4.16 -8.59 -8.55
CA SER A 22 4.79 -9.16 -9.75
C SER A 22 5.26 -8.12 -10.77
N LEU A 23 4.79 -6.87 -10.67
CA LEU A 23 5.12 -5.81 -11.62
C LEU A 23 6.42 -5.07 -11.28
N ARG A 24 6.99 -5.30 -10.09
CA ARG A 24 8.22 -4.65 -9.62
C ARG A 24 9.40 -5.00 -10.53
N ASN A 25 10.35 -4.08 -10.65
CA ASN A 25 11.61 -4.34 -11.34
C ASN A 25 12.50 -5.31 -10.53
N ASP A 26 13.66 -5.63 -11.08
CA ASP A 26 14.67 -6.53 -10.51
C ASP A 26 15.17 -6.12 -9.12
N VAL A 27 15.13 -4.83 -8.79
CA VAL A 27 15.45 -4.30 -7.45
C VAL A 27 14.23 -4.11 -6.54
N GLY A 28 13.05 -4.58 -6.96
CA GLY A 28 11.84 -4.58 -6.13
C GLY A 28 11.06 -3.27 -6.12
N LEU A 29 11.26 -2.39 -7.10
CA LEU A 29 10.63 -1.06 -7.18
C LEU A 29 9.57 -0.97 -8.28
N LEU A 30 8.56 -0.13 -8.03
CA LEU A 30 7.57 0.29 -9.01
C LEU A 30 7.90 1.71 -9.51
N SER A 31 7.66 1.96 -10.79
CA SER A 31 7.68 3.29 -11.38
C SER A 31 6.38 4.03 -11.07
N GLU A 32 6.39 5.31 -11.37
CA GLU A 32 5.23 6.19 -11.23
C GLU A 32 4.00 5.65 -11.96
N GLU A 33 4.19 5.20 -13.20
CA GLU A 33 3.10 4.73 -14.06
C GLU A 33 3.34 3.28 -14.50
N TYR A 34 2.24 2.58 -14.75
CA TYR A 34 2.25 1.25 -15.37
C TYR A 34 1.28 1.24 -16.54
N ASP A 35 1.82 1.02 -17.73
CA ASP A 35 1.01 0.79 -18.92
C ASP A 35 0.49 -0.64 -18.91
N ALA A 36 -0.79 -0.79 -18.59
CA ALA A 36 -1.46 -2.09 -18.56
C ALA A 36 -1.67 -2.72 -19.95
N ALA A 37 -1.65 -1.94 -21.03
CA ALA A 37 -1.82 -2.45 -22.38
C ALA A 37 -0.53 -3.05 -22.93
N THR A 38 0.61 -2.40 -22.67
CA THR A 38 1.92 -2.89 -23.13
C THR A 38 2.69 -3.68 -22.07
N GLY A 39 2.25 -3.64 -20.82
CA GLY A 39 2.88 -4.35 -19.69
C GLY A 39 4.20 -3.75 -19.26
N ARG A 40 4.35 -2.41 -19.35
CA ARG A 40 5.61 -1.72 -19.09
C ARG A 40 5.47 -0.68 -18.00
N GLN A 41 6.49 -0.58 -17.16
CA GLN A 41 6.65 0.55 -16.26
C GLN A 41 7.03 1.81 -17.05
N LEU A 42 6.41 2.94 -16.72
CA LEU A 42 6.60 4.24 -17.35
C LEU A 42 6.91 5.31 -16.29
N GLY A 43 7.54 6.40 -16.72
CA GLY A 43 7.88 7.53 -15.85
C GLY A 43 9.13 7.31 -15.00
N ASN A 44 9.24 8.08 -13.92
CA ASN A 44 10.41 8.02 -13.04
C ASN A 44 10.39 6.78 -12.13
N THR A 45 11.57 6.22 -11.90
CA THR A 45 11.76 5.07 -10.99
C THR A 45 12.85 5.39 -9.97
N PRO A 46 12.59 5.20 -8.65
CA PRO A 46 11.29 5.02 -8.00
C PRO A 46 10.58 6.36 -7.73
N GLN A 47 9.25 6.39 -7.89
CA GLN A 47 8.42 7.49 -7.38
C GLN A 47 7.86 7.08 -6.00
N ALA A 48 8.13 7.90 -4.98
CA ALA A 48 7.88 7.53 -3.59
C ALA A 48 6.40 7.30 -3.26
N PHE A 49 5.45 7.96 -3.94
CA PHE A 49 4.01 7.82 -3.65
C PHE A 49 3.49 6.43 -4.05
N SER A 50 3.91 5.87 -5.18
CA SER A 50 3.54 4.50 -5.58
C SER A 50 3.99 3.45 -4.54
N MET A 51 5.17 3.66 -3.95
CA MET A 51 5.68 2.78 -2.89
C MET A 51 4.93 2.94 -1.56
N VAL A 52 4.47 4.15 -1.21
CA VAL A 52 3.66 4.39 0.01
C VAL A 52 2.35 3.60 -0.04
N GLY A 53 1.65 3.61 -1.17
CA GLY A 53 0.42 2.82 -1.34
C GLY A 53 0.67 1.33 -1.14
N LEU A 54 1.75 0.80 -1.72
CA LEU A 54 2.12 -0.62 -1.60
C LEU A 54 2.42 -1.02 -0.14
N ILE A 55 3.13 -0.17 0.61
CA ILE A 55 3.47 -0.41 2.02
C ILE A 55 2.21 -0.39 2.89
N ASN A 56 1.31 0.57 2.67
CA ASN A 56 0.06 0.66 3.44
C ASN A 56 -0.83 -0.57 3.20
N THR A 57 -0.99 -0.99 1.94
CA THR A 57 -1.70 -2.24 1.62
C THR A 57 -1.07 -3.45 2.29
N ALA A 58 0.26 -3.57 2.26
CA ALA A 58 0.96 -4.68 2.89
C ALA A 58 0.70 -4.75 4.39
N ARG A 59 0.70 -3.59 5.07
CA ARG A 59 0.41 -3.49 6.51
C ARG A 59 -1.02 -3.95 6.83
N GLU A 60 -1.99 -3.43 6.08
CA GLU A 60 -3.41 -3.75 6.30
C GLU A 60 -3.67 -5.25 6.11
N LEU A 61 -3.16 -5.84 5.02
CA LEU A 61 -3.30 -7.27 4.74
C LEU A 61 -2.53 -8.17 5.74
N SER A 62 -1.45 -7.67 6.34
CA SER A 62 -0.67 -8.41 7.35
C SER A 62 -1.33 -8.41 8.73
N GLY A 63 -2.44 -7.69 8.92
CA GLY A 63 -3.06 -7.47 10.23
C GLY A 63 -2.23 -6.57 11.15
N ALA A 64 -1.22 -5.87 10.60
CA ALA A 64 -0.37 -4.95 11.33
C ALA A 64 -0.98 -3.55 11.29
N HIS A 65 -2.06 -3.35 12.06
CA HIS A 65 -2.64 -2.02 12.23
C HIS A 65 -1.63 -1.08 12.91
N THR A 66 -1.58 0.16 12.43
CA THR A 66 -0.91 1.23 13.18
C THR A 66 -1.77 1.54 14.39
N GLU A 67 -1.38 1.06 15.57
CA GLU A 67 -1.77 1.76 16.79
C GLU A 67 -1.09 3.13 16.73
N THR A 68 -1.87 4.17 16.41
CA THR A 68 -1.40 5.53 16.61
C THR A 68 -1.19 5.70 18.11
N SER A 69 0.05 5.57 18.56
CA SER A 69 0.48 5.86 19.94
C SER A 69 0.45 7.37 20.25
N ALA A 70 -0.42 8.14 19.59
CA ALA A 70 -0.79 9.47 20.07
C ALA A 70 -1.69 9.23 21.28
N SER A 71 -1.03 9.08 22.42
CA SER A 71 -1.65 8.98 23.73
C SER A 71 -2.75 10.04 23.87
N GLY A 72 -3.98 9.58 24.11
CA GLY A 72 -5.08 10.42 24.55
C GLY A 72 -4.84 11.10 25.91
N MET A 73 -3.66 10.97 26.52
CA MET A 73 -3.31 11.66 27.77
C MET A 73 -2.94 13.14 27.59
N ALA A 74 -2.82 13.67 26.37
CA ALA A 74 -2.50 15.08 26.13
C ALA A 74 -3.71 16.01 25.89
N GLN A 75 -4.95 15.51 26.00
CA GLN A 75 -6.17 16.34 25.87
C GLN A 75 -6.90 16.59 27.20
N HIS A 76 -6.29 16.25 28.34
CA HIS A 76 -6.82 16.53 29.68
C HIS A 76 -5.88 17.40 30.52
N LEU A 77 -5.27 18.42 29.90
CA LEU A 77 -4.61 19.48 30.64
C LEU A 77 -5.09 20.84 30.15
N ARG A 78 -6.24 21.25 30.70
CA ARG A 78 -6.56 22.61 31.17
C ARG A 78 -7.97 22.57 31.74
N ASP A 79 -8.01 22.70 33.06
CA ASP A 79 -9.15 23.14 33.86
C ASP A 79 -9.73 24.47 33.33
#